data_AF-A0A522PW20-F1
#
_entry.id   AF-A0A522PW20-F1
#
_cell.length_a   1.000
_cell.length_b   1.000
_cell.length_c   1.000
_cell.angle_alpha   90.00
_cell.angle_beta   90.00
_cell.angle_gamma   90.00
#
_symmetry.space_group_name_H-M   'P 1'
#
loop_
_entity.id
_entity.type
_entity.pdbx_description
1 polymer ?
#
loop_
_entity_poly.entity_id
_entity_poly.type
_entity_poly.pdbx_seq_one_letter_code
_entity_poly.pdbx_strand_id
1 'polypeptide(L)'
;MQFERPMTPANNLAGAFSSRPRRPGLVALLLCSAVFLLAATPARAADTQDSQHTVEGKLVFIQGTGPVVKTATKQIPLAGRYDYISRTLEDGRLRNDEVRLKGEFQAGGNFRVDNIFTIHNGEAYRVRYFCETCNIVGLGPGKCVCCQQPTELQEVPVDKNDTKTLITH
;
A
#
# COMPACT_ATOMS: atom_id res chain seq x y z
N MET A 1 -42.36 9.06 12.26
CA MET A 1 -43.30 9.94 11.51
C MET A 1 -42.45 11.05 10.94
N GLN A 2 -42.19 10.99 9.62
CA GLN A 2 -42.79 11.89 8.62
C GLN A 2 -42.21 13.31 8.68
N PHE A 3 -41.83 14.00 7.61
CA PHE A 3 -41.77 13.72 6.17
C PHE A 3 -41.03 14.94 5.58
N GLU A 4 -40.23 14.71 4.55
CA GLU A 4 -40.01 15.54 3.35
C GLU A 4 -39.99 17.09 3.35
N ARG A 5 -38.86 17.62 2.81
CA ARG A 5 -38.67 18.56 1.65
C ARG A 5 -39.45 19.91 1.62
N PRO A 6 -38.86 21.00 1.04
CA PRO A 6 -38.81 21.14 -0.43
C PRO A 6 -37.53 21.74 -1.02
N MET A 7 -37.19 21.23 -2.21
CA MET A 7 -36.51 21.94 -3.30
C MET A 7 -37.55 22.79 -4.05
N THR A 8 -37.16 23.99 -4.51
CA THR A 8 -37.84 24.74 -5.58
C THR A 8 -36.87 25.76 -6.22
N PRO A 9 -37.15 26.30 -7.43
CA PRO A 9 -36.43 25.85 -8.62
C PRO A 9 -35.88 27.00 -9.49
N ALA A 10 -35.44 26.60 -10.68
CA ALA A 10 -34.90 27.34 -11.82
C ALA A 10 -35.61 28.64 -12.22
N ASN A 11 -34.84 29.54 -12.86
CA ASN A 11 -35.37 30.47 -13.84
C ASN A 11 -34.54 30.47 -15.13
N ASN A 12 -35.27 30.25 -16.22
CA ASN A 12 -34.89 30.40 -17.61
C ASN A 12 -34.69 31.87 -17.97
N LEU A 13 -33.81 32.15 -18.93
CA LEU A 13 -34.05 33.23 -19.90
C LEU A 13 -33.87 32.68 -21.31
N ALA A 14 -35.01 32.65 -22.00
CA ALA A 14 -35.15 32.36 -23.41
C ALA A 14 -34.92 33.63 -24.25
N GLY A 15 -34.62 33.41 -25.53
CA GLY A 15 -35.00 34.32 -26.59
C GLY A 15 -33.81 34.88 -27.38
N ALA A 16 -33.67 34.49 -28.65
CA ALA A 16 -34.45 35.14 -29.69
C ALA A 16 -34.22 34.51 -31.08
N PHE A 17 -35.34 34.13 -31.67
CA PHE A 17 -35.75 34.39 -33.05
C PHE A 17 -34.90 34.00 -34.27
N SER A 18 -35.61 33.21 -35.06
CA SER A 18 -35.44 32.68 -36.41
C SER A 18 -35.18 33.65 -37.57
N SER A 19 -34.73 33.01 -38.66
CA SER A 19 -35.11 33.24 -40.07
C SER A 19 -34.24 34.25 -40.84
N ARG A 20 -33.75 34.05 -42.07
CA ARG A 20 -34.16 33.22 -43.24
C ARG A 20 -32.94 33.00 -44.16
N PRO A 21 -33.02 32.07 -45.14
CA PRO A 21 -31.91 31.70 -46.02
C PRO A 21 -31.90 32.48 -47.35
N ARG A 22 -30.74 32.58 -48.02
CA ARG A 22 -30.60 32.77 -49.47
C ARG A 22 -29.20 32.31 -49.95
N ARG A 23 -29.16 31.22 -50.71
CA ARG A 23 -28.10 30.87 -51.69
C ARG A 23 -28.45 31.53 -53.04
N PRO A 24 -27.61 31.52 -54.09
CA PRO A 24 -26.22 31.05 -54.24
C PRO A 24 -25.29 32.09 -54.90
N GLY A 25 -23.99 31.85 -54.88
CA GLY A 25 -23.01 32.59 -55.67
C GLY A 25 -21.71 31.81 -55.73
N LEU A 26 -21.33 31.38 -56.92
CA LEU A 26 -20.35 30.35 -57.24
C LEU A 26 -19.07 31.05 -57.70
N VAL A 27 -17.99 31.02 -56.91
CA VAL A 27 -16.61 31.36 -57.32
C VAL A 27 -15.68 30.56 -56.39
N ALA A 28 -15.24 29.36 -56.82
CA ALA A 28 -13.96 29.08 -57.46
C ALA A 28 -12.72 29.31 -56.56
N LEU A 29 -12.13 28.18 -56.15
CA LEU A 29 -10.70 27.88 -55.92
C LEU A 29 -9.81 28.91 -55.21
N LEU A 30 -9.15 28.50 -54.10
CA LEU A 30 -7.68 28.33 -54.02
C LEU A 30 -7.21 27.96 -52.59
N LEU A 31 -6.65 26.75 -52.50
CA LEU A 31 -5.52 26.27 -51.70
C LEU A 31 -4.91 27.19 -50.62
N CYS A 32 -4.93 26.73 -49.36
CA CYS A 32 -3.78 26.63 -48.42
C CYS A 32 -4.27 26.36 -46.99
N SER A 33 -4.45 25.08 -46.67
CA SER A 33 -4.74 24.59 -45.31
C SER A 33 -3.47 24.65 -44.44
N ALA A 34 -3.29 25.75 -43.70
CA ALA A 34 -2.36 25.80 -42.57
C ALA A 34 -3.02 25.12 -41.36
N VAL A 35 -2.81 23.81 -41.23
CA VAL A 35 -3.20 23.03 -40.04
C VAL A 35 -2.27 23.44 -38.89
N PHE A 36 -2.73 24.34 -38.02
CA PHE A 36 -2.10 24.56 -36.71
C PHE A 36 -2.34 23.32 -35.85
N LEU A 37 -1.38 22.39 -35.86
CA LEU A 37 -1.31 21.26 -34.94
C LEU A 37 -1.11 21.80 -33.52
N LEU A 38 -2.19 21.85 -32.74
CA LEU A 38 -2.13 21.91 -31.28
C LEU A 38 -1.42 20.63 -30.79
N ALA A 39 -0.12 20.74 -30.53
CA ALA A 39 0.62 19.73 -29.79
C ALA A 39 0.12 19.74 -28.33
N ALA A 40 -0.87 18.92 -28.04
CA ALA A 40 -1.23 18.58 -26.67
C ALA A 40 -0.05 17.84 -26.05
N THR A 41 0.75 18.54 -25.24
CA THR A 41 1.76 17.92 -24.39
C THR A 41 1.02 17.03 -23.38
N PRO A 42 1.22 15.70 -23.39
CA PRO A 42 0.68 14.88 -22.33
C PRO A 42 1.40 15.28 -21.05
N ALA A 43 0.65 15.87 -20.12
CA ALA A 43 1.10 16.03 -18.75
C ALA A 43 1.44 14.64 -18.23
N ARG A 44 2.75 14.35 -18.04
CA ARG A 44 3.16 13.20 -17.26
C ARG A 44 2.59 13.40 -15.86
N ALA A 45 1.59 12.61 -15.50
CA ALA A 45 1.23 12.43 -14.11
C ALA A 45 2.52 12.08 -13.37
N ALA A 46 2.89 12.89 -12.38
CA ALA A 46 3.97 12.55 -11.47
C ALA A 46 3.53 11.28 -10.76
N ASP A 47 4.13 10.17 -11.16
CA ASP A 47 3.99 8.89 -10.48
C ASP A 47 4.40 9.16 -9.03
N THR A 48 3.45 9.03 -8.10
CA THR A 48 3.74 9.17 -6.68
C THR A 48 4.52 7.92 -6.32
N GLN A 49 5.83 7.99 -6.52
CA GLN A 49 6.75 6.89 -6.36
C GLN A 49 6.64 6.39 -4.92
N ASP A 50 6.04 5.22 -4.77
CA ASP A 50 5.89 4.50 -3.50
C ASP A 50 7.27 4.43 -2.84
N SER A 51 7.43 5.14 -1.72
CA SER A 51 8.70 5.29 -1.00
C SER A 51 9.13 4.02 -0.28
N GLN A 52 8.34 2.95 -0.40
CA GLN A 52 8.59 1.69 0.27
C GLN A 52 9.75 0.92 -0.37
N HIS A 53 10.80 0.74 0.40
CA HIS A 53 11.98 -0.03 0.06
C HIS A 53 11.82 -1.48 0.51
N THR A 54 12.51 -2.39 -0.18
CA THR A 54 12.62 -3.80 0.24
C THR A 54 14.07 -4.12 0.60
N VAL A 55 14.27 -4.79 1.73
CA VAL A 55 15.58 -5.28 2.20
C VAL A 55 15.47 -6.77 2.48
N GLU A 56 16.43 -7.54 1.98
CA GLU A 56 16.52 -8.98 2.22
C GLU A 56 17.83 -9.36 2.93
N GLY A 57 17.75 -10.39 3.75
CA GLY A 57 18.90 -11.01 4.39
C GLY A 57 18.50 -11.73 5.67
N LYS A 58 19.50 -12.09 6.47
CA LYS A 58 19.31 -12.87 7.68
C LYS A 58 18.89 -12.00 8.86
N LEU A 59 17.78 -12.32 9.53
CA LEU A 59 17.38 -11.66 10.76
C LEU A 59 18.23 -12.16 11.93
N VAL A 60 18.93 -11.26 12.61
CA VAL A 60 19.75 -11.56 13.78
C VAL A 60 19.46 -10.58 14.90
N PHE A 61 19.78 -10.96 16.14
CA PHE A 61 19.68 -10.08 17.30
C PHE A 61 21.07 -9.85 17.89
N ILE A 62 21.47 -8.58 17.96
CA ILE A 62 22.78 -8.19 18.50
C ILE A 62 22.55 -7.52 19.84
N GLN A 63 23.18 -8.04 20.90
CA GLN A 63 23.06 -7.49 22.25
C GLN A 63 23.50 -6.01 22.26
N GLY A 64 22.64 -5.15 22.80
CA GLY A 64 22.85 -3.69 22.84
C GLY A 64 22.41 -2.92 21.57
N THR A 65 22.25 -3.59 20.42
CA THR A 65 21.74 -2.97 19.18
C THR A 65 20.28 -3.34 18.91
N GLY A 66 19.86 -4.56 19.26
CA GLY A 66 18.53 -5.06 18.97
C GLY A 66 18.46 -5.86 17.65
N PRO A 67 17.28 -5.90 16.99
CA PRO A 67 17.11 -6.64 15.75
C PRO A 67 17.84 -5.99 14.58
N VAL A 68 18.51 -6.81 13.79
CA VAL A 68 19.35 -6.40 12.65
C VAL A 68 19.08 -7.34 11.48
N VAL A 69 18.99 -6.82 10.27
CA VAL A 69 19.10 -7.64 9.06
C VAL A 69 20.54 -7.62 8.56
N LYS A 70 21.15 -8.79 8.45
CA LYS A 70 22.47 -8.98 7.86
C LYS A 70 22.30 -9.31 6.39
N THR A 71 22.59 -8.34 5.53
CA THR A 71 22.66 -8.53 4.08
C THR A 71 24.06 -9.05 3.71
N ALA A 72 24.29 -9.31 2.42
CA ALA A 72 25.60 -9.68 1.91
C ALA A 72 26.70 -8.63 2.19
N THR A 73 26.33 -7.35 2.30
CA THR A 73 27.29 -6.23 2.35
C THR A 73 27.24 -5.43 3.65
N LYS A 74 26.16 -5.50 4.41
CA LYS A 74 25.97 -4.66 5.60
C LYS A 74 25.06 -5.30 6.64
N GLN A 75 25.17 -4.78 7.84
CA GLN A 75 24.22 -5.01 8.93
C GLN A 75 23.40 -3.75 9.11
N ILE A 76 22.07 -3.89 9.08
CA ILE A 76 21.15 -2.76 9.14
C ILE A 76 20.28 -2.91 10.40
N PRO A 77 20.39 -2.00 11.38
CA PRO A 77 19.51 -2.00 12.53
C PRO A 77 18.06 -1.77 12.10
N LEU A 78 17.14 -2.50 12.73
CA LEU A 78 15.73 -2.48 12.41
C LEU A 78 14.94 -1.81 13.52
N ALA A 79 13.91 -1.08 13.14
CA ALA A 79 12.89 -0.59 14.05
C ALA A 79 11.50 -0.90 13.48
N GLY A 80 10.58 -1.43 14.27
CA GLY A 80 9.21 -1.58 13.80
C GLY A 80 8.52 -0.23 13.68
N ARG A 81 7.71 -0.03 12.63
CA ARG A 81 6.81 1.13 12.55
C ARG A 81 5.79 1.15 13.68
N TYR A 82 5.36 -0.04 14.11
CA TYR A 82 4.43 -0.26 15.19
C TYR A 82 5.03 -1.24 16.21
N ASP A 83 4.57 -1.15 17.46
CA ASP A 83 5.07 -1.99 18.55
C ASP A 83 4.97 -3.50 18.24
N TYR A 84 3.89 -3.94 17.61
CA TYR A 84 3.73 -5.35 17.23
C TYR A 84 4.75 -5.82 16.17
N ILE A 85 5.21 -4.93 15.29
CA ILE A 85 6.29 -5.23 14.34
C ILE A 85 7.62 -5.34 15.12
N SER A 86 7.89 -4.43 16.04
CA SER A 86 9.09 -4.49 16.89
C SER A 86 9.13 -5.79 17.70
N ARG A 87 8.04 -6.18 18.35
CA ARG A 87 7.95 -7.47 19.07
C ARG A 87 8.12 -8.67 18.15
N THR A 88 7.66 -8.58 16.90
CA THR A 88 7.88 -9.64 15.90
C THR A 88 9.35 -9.74 15.51
N LEU A 89 10.04 -8.62 15.29
CA LEU A 89 11.48 -8.59 15.00
C LEU A 89 12.32 -9.16 16.16
N GLU A 90 11.82 -9.06 17.38
CA GLU A 90 12.47 -9.58 18.60
C GLU A 90 12.10 -11.03 18.91
N ASP A 91 11.13 -11.62 18.20
CA ASP A 91 10.69 -13.01 18.45
C ASP A 91 11.85 -13.98 18.19
N GLY A 92 12.23 -14.70 19.24
CA GLY A 92 13.33 -15.67 19.20
C GLY A 92 13.15 -16.77 18.15
N ARG A 93 11.91 -17.07 17.76
CA ARG A 93 11.58 -18.10 16.78
C ARG A 93 11.96 -17.72 15.35
N LEU A 94 12.08 -16.43 15.04
CA LEU A 94 12.46 -15.92 13.72
C LEU A 94 13.97 -15.67 13.59
N ARG A 95 14.76 -15.99 14.63
CA ARG A 95 16.19 -15.73 14.61
C ARG A 95 16.90 -16.63 13.63
N ASN A 96 17.76 -16.02 12.82
CA ASN A 96 18.58 -16.62 11.76
C ASN A 96 17.83 -17.03 10.50
N ASP A 97 16.54 -16.72 10.41
CA ASP A 97 15.75 -16.88 9.20
C ASP A 97 16.15 -15.85 8.15
N GLU A 98 16.05 -16.26 6.88
CA GLU A 98 16.09 -15.30 5.77
C GLU A 98 14.77 -14.56 5.73
N VAL A 99 14.83 -13.24 5.67
CA VAL A 99 13.65 -12.37 5.70
C VAL A 99 13.66 -11.39 4.53
N ARG A 100 12.47 -11.03 4.06
CA ARG A 100 12.19 -9.89 3.21
C ARG A 100 11.41 -8.86 4.02
N LEU A 101 12.01 -7.70 4.20
CA LEU A 101 11.46 -6.59 4.97
C LEU A 101 11.03 -5.49 4.01
N LYS A 102 9.80 -5.00 4.16
CA LYS A 102 9.35 -3.78 3.46
C LYS A 102 9.27 -2.63 4.45
N GLY A 103 9.72 -1.45 4.04
CA GLY A 103 9.85 -0.32 4.95
C GLY A 103 10.58 0.87 4.36
N GLU A 104 11.12 1.73 5.23
CA GLU A 104 11.78 2.98 4.83
C GLU A 104 13.09 3.18 5.61
N PHE A 105 14.16 3.57 4.90
CA PHE A 105 15.38 4.03 5.56
C PHE A 105 15.15 5.37 6.26
N GLN A 106 15.58 5.45 7.51
CA GLN A 106 15.56 6.69 8.30
C GLN A 106 16.89 7.42 8.16
N ALA A 107 16.92 8.72 8.46
CA ALA A 107 18.13 9.55 8.35
C ALA A 107 19.33 9.01 9.15
N GLY A 108 19.10 8.23 10.21
CA GLY A 108 20.13 7.57 11.01
C GLY A 108 20.64 6.23 10.47
N GLY A 109 20.24 5.82 9.26
CA GLY A 109 20.65 4.55 8.65
C GLY A 109 19.85 3.31 9.13
N ASN A 110 18.99 3.49 10.13
CA ASN A 110 18.05 2.45 10.58
C ASN A 110 16.97 2.22 9.52
N PHE A 111 16.51 0.98 9.42
CA PHE A 111 15.40 0.63 8.54
C PHE A 111 14.12 0.47 9.36
N ARG A 112 13.15 1.35 9.12
CA ARG A 112 11.83 1.27 9.74
C ARG A 112 10.98 0.26 8.97
N VAL A 113 10.66 -0.85 9.60
CA VAL A 113 9.94 -1.99 9.00
C VAL A 113 8.43 -1.79 9.12
N ASP A 114 7.74 -1.93 8.00
CA ASP A 114 6.28 -1.96 7.90
C ASP A 114 5.74 -3.40 7.82
N ASN A 115 6.43 -4.26 7.05
CA ASN A 115 6.01 -5.64 6.82
C ASN A 115 7.21 -6.58 6.89
N ILE A 116 6.98 -7.77 7.47
CA ILE A 116 7.98 -8.83 7.63
C ILE A 116 7.48 -10.06 6.89
N PHE A 117 8.33 -10.60 6.03
CA PHE A 117 8.13 -11.90 5.40
C PHE A 117 9.35 -12.76 5.68
N THR A 118 9.15 -14.03 5.97
CA THR A 118 10.24 -15.02 5.94
C THR A 118 10.37 -15.58 4.53
N ILE A 119 11.56 -16.10 4.21
CA ILE A 119 11.85 -16.69 2.91
C ILE A 119 12.25 -18.15 3.12
N HIS A 120 11.46 -19.06 2.54
CA HIS A 120 11.75 -20.49 2.54
C HIS A 120 11.82 -20.97 1.09
N ASN A 121 12.96 -21.55 0.68
CA ASN A 121 13.17 -22.02 -0.70
C ASN A 121 12.89 -20.96 -1.78
N GLY A 122 13.17 -19.68 -1.49
CA GLY A 122 12.92 -18.56 -2.40
C GLY A 122 11.48 -18.04 -2.43
N GLU A 123 10.57 -18.69 -1.71
CA GLU A 123 9.16 -18.29 -1.59
C GLU A 123 8.95 -17.46 -0.31
N ALA A 124 8.12 -16.42 -0.41
CA ALA A 124 7.84 -15.52 0.70
C ALA A 124 6.64 -15.99 1.51
N TYR A 125 6.80 -16.00 2.83
CA TYR A 125 5.79 -16.40 3.80
C TYR A 125 5.43 -15.20 4.68
N ARG A 126 4.13 -14.94 4.82
CA ARG A 126 3.61 -13.98 5.78
C ARG A 126 3.76 -14.58 7.18
N VAL A 127 4.42 -13.84 8.04
CA VAL A 127 4.45 -14.12 9.48
C VAL A 127 3.13 -13.69 10.11
N ARG A 128 2.46 -14.60 10.81
CA ARG A 128 1.26 -14.29 11.59
C ARG A 128 1.29 -14.98 12.94
N TYR A 129 0.52 -14.45 13.89
CA TYR A 129 0.33 -15.06 15.20
C TYR A 129 -1.10 -15.53 15.34
N PHE A 130 -1.32 -16.80 15.59
CA PHE A 130 -2.65 -17.39 15.57
C PHE A 130 -3.01 -17.98 16.93
N CYS A 131 -4.24 -17.77 17.37
CA CYS A 131 -4.77 -18.39 18.59
C CYS A 131 -5.69 -19.56 18.21
N GLU A 132 -5.25 -20.78 18.50
CA GLU A 132 -6.03 -21.99 18.23
C GLU A 132 -7.35 -22.03 19.00
N THR A 133 -7.38 -21.52 20.25
CA THR A 133 -8.59 -21.52 21.08
C THR A 133 -9.67 -20.58 20.55
N CYS A 134 -9.29 -19.37 20.15
CA CYS A 134 -10.25 -18.36 19.66
C CYS A 134 -10.44 -18.40 18.14
N ASN A 135 -9.60 -19.15 17.42
CA ASN A 135 -9.57 -19.21 15.97
C ASN A 135 -9.41 -17.81 15.31
N ILE A 136 -8.53 -16.97 15.87
CA ILE A 136 -8.27 -15.60 15.38
C ILE A 136 -6.78 -15.34 15.18
N VAL A 137 -6.45 -14.35 14.34
CA VAL A 137 -5.08 -13.84 14.18
C VAL A 137 -4.85 -12.69 15.15
N GLY A 138 -3.81 -12.81 15.97
CA GLY A 138 -3.30 -11.77 16.86
C GLY A 138 -2.31 -10.83 16.16
N LEU A 139 -2.17 -9.63 16.70
CA LEU A 139 -1.31 -8.59 16.13
C LEU A 139 0.19 -8.90 16.22
N GLY A 140 0.62 -9.68 17.22
CA GLY A 140 2.02 -9.96 17.48
C GLY A 140 2.19 -11.16 18.41
N PRO A 141 3.44 -11.49 18.78
CA PRO A 141 3.71 -12.59 19.70
C PRO A 141 3.15 -12.28 21.10
N GLY A 142 2.81 -13.34 21.84
CA GLY A 142 2.39 -13.25 23.24
C GLY A 142 1.06 -13.95 23.51
N LYS A 143 0.30 -13.42 24.47
CA LYS A 143 -1.01 -13.94 24.84
C LYS A 143 -2.10 -13.35 23.95
N CYS A 144 -3.07 -14.18 23.57
CA CYS A 144 -4.29 -13.77 22.91
C CYS A 144 -5.09 -12.83 23.81
N VAL A 145 -5.55 -11.68 23.28
CA VAL A 145 -6.33 -10.70 24.05
C VAL A 145 -7.67 -11.24 24.54
N CYS A 146 -8.25 -12.22 23.83
CA CYS A 146 -9.57 -12.77 24.15
C CYS A 146 -9.51 -13.84 25.25
N CYS A 147 -8.69 -14.89 25.06
CA CYS A 147 -8.65 -16.05 25.97
C CYS A 147 -7.38 -16.16 26.82
N GLN A 148 -6.43 -15.24 26.65
CA GLN A 148 -5.15 -15.22 27.36
C GLN A 148 -4.23 -16.44 27.11
N GLN A 149 -4.59 -17.33 26.19
CA GLN A 149 -3.72 -18.43 25.73
C GLN A 149 -2.60 -17.90 24.84
N PRO A 150 -1.43 -18.56 24.80
CA PRO A 150 -0.35 -18.17 23.88
C PRO A 150 -0.78 -18.22 22.42
N THR A 151 -0.23 -17.31 21.60
CA THR A 151 -0.36 -17.37 20.15
C THR A 151 0.78 -18.19 19.51
N GLU A 152 0.43 -18.95 18.49
CA GLU A 152 1.37 -19.73 17.68
C GLU A 152 1.88 -18.88 16.53
N LEU A 153 3.20 -18.92 16.29
CA LEU A 153 3.80 -18.35 15.10
C LEU A 153 3.47 -19.27 13.92
N GLN A 154 2.84 -18.71 12.90
CA GLN A 154 2.53 -19.41 11.66
C GLN A 154 3.13 -18.63 10.49
N GLU A 155 3.70 -19.37 9.55
CA GLU A 155 4.28 -18.85 8.32
C GLU A 155 3.40 -19.34 7.17
N VAL A 156 2.71 -18.40 6.51
CA VAL A 156 1.73 -18.72 5.47
C VAL A 156 2.25 -18.22 4.13
N PRO A 157 2.36 -19.07 3.09
CA PRO A 157 2.73 -18.63 1.75
C PRO A 157 1.90 -17.42 1.31
N VAL A 158 2.55 -16.38 0.79
CA VAL A 158 1.86 -15.14 0.38
C VAL A 158 0.94 -15.37 -0.82
N ASP A 159 1.23 -16.38 -1.65
CA ASP A 159 0.45 -16.76 -2.82
C ASP A 159 -0.80 -17.61 -2.51
N LYS A 160 -0.94 -18.08 -1.25
CA LYS A 160 -2.13 -18.78 -0.77
C LYS A 160 -3.07 -17.79 -0.09
N ASN A 161 -4.33 -17.79 -0.51
CA ASN A 161 -5.36 -16.92 0.08
C ASN A 161 -5.48 -17.16 1.59
N ASP A 162 -5.07 -16.18 2.39
CA ASP A 162 -5.28 -16.17 3.84
C ASP A 162 -6.65 -15.52 4.14
N THR A 163 -7.66 -16.35 4.41
CA THR A 163 -9.04 -15.89 4.63
C THR A 163 -9.29 -15.39 6.06
N LYS A 164 -8.27 -15.34 6.95
CA LYS A 164 -8.47 -14.95 8.35
C LYS A 164 -8.11 -13.46 8.57
N THR A 165 -9.09 -12.67 8.99
CA THR A 165 -8.96 -11.22 9.23
C THR A 165 -8.08 -10.93 10.45
N LEU A 166 -7.14 -9.98 10.31
CA LEU A 166 -6.39 -9.39 11.43
C LEU A 166 -7.33 -8.55 12.30
N ILE A 167 -7.42 -8.86 13.60
CA ILE A 167 -8.20 -8.03 14.54
C ILE A 167 -7.29 -6.92 15.08
N THR A 168 -7.48 -5.70 14.58
CA THR A 168 -6.87 -4.48 15.14
C THR A 168 -7.81 -3.89 16.18
N HIS A 169 -7.39 -3.82 17.45
CA HIS A 169 -8.10 -3.10 18.51
C HIS A 169 -7.56 -1.68 18.67
#